data_AF-L2GFV9-F1
#
_entry.id   AF-L2GFV9-F1
#
_cell.length_a   1.000
_cell.length_b   1.000
_cell.length_c   1.000
_cell.angle_alpha   90.00
_cell.angle_beta   90.00
_cell.angle_gamma   90.00
#
_symmetry.space_group_name_H-M   'P 1'
#
loop_
_entity.id
_entity.type
_entity.pdbx_description
1 polymer ?
#
loop_
_entity_poly.entity_id
_entity_poly.type
_entity_poly.pdbx_seq_one_letter_code
_entity_poly.pdbx_strand_id
1 'polypeptide(L)'
;MEDLEELREIVDGLTYCAVMPHAPEWYLNPVFKTILGAEDGVFESLCDDHPLFFADHFLRVLKDDEPPSLDFFRLLSSPARGDKPIWGVYSLVLEKVGFPAMLYVGSGTDVILGVYSRLKAYERVDGSNIPQLVRQAIKDGYTISYSGLLCWHNMPSAAHVPRA
;
A
#
# COMPACT_ATOMS: atom_id res chain seq x y z
N MET A 1 -14.03 -13.72 -6.55
CA MET A 1 -13.82 -12.97 -7.81
C MET A 1 -14.68 -11.72 -7.77
N GLU A 2 -15.98 -11.87 -7.50
CA GLU A 2 -16.91 -10.78 -7.18
C GLU A 2 -16.40 -9.85 -6.06
N ASP A 3 -15.90 -10.41 -4.95
CA ASP A 3 -15.31 -9.62 -3.84
C ASP A 3 -14.08 -8.76 -4.23
N LEU A 4 -13.31 -9.16 -5.25
CA LEU A 4 -12.14 -8.39 -5.68
C LEU A 4 -12.54 -7.25 -6.61
N GLU A 5 -13.56 -7.48 -7.44
CA GLU A 5 -14.11 -6.47 -8.34
C GLU A 5 -14.80 -5.36 -7.55
N GLU A 6 -15.65 -5.72 -6.58
CA GLU A 6 -16.28 -4.74 -5.70
C GLU A 6 -15.25 -3.90 -4.93
N LEU A 7 -14.17 -4.53 -4.43
CA LEU A 7 -13.14 -3.79 -3.71
C LEU A 7 -12.38 -2.81 -4.63
N ARG A 8 -12.16 -3.18 -5.90
CA ARG A 8 -11.58 -2.27 -6.91
C ARG A 8 -12.49 -1.07 -7.12
N GLU A 9 -13.78 -1.29 -7.37
CA GLU A 9 -14.74 -0.21 -7.57
C GLU A 9 -14.77 0.78 -6.39
N ILE A 10 -14.75 0.26 -5.16
CA ILE A 10 -14.70 1.10 -3.95
C ILE A 10 -13.41 1.92 -3.92
N VAL A 11 -12.25 1.30 -4.12
CA VAL A 11 -10.95 1.97 -4.04
C VAL A 11 -10.76 2.98 -5.17
N ASP A 12 -11.18 2.64 -6.39
CA ASP A 12 -11.11 3.51 -7.56
C ASP A 12 -12.05 4.72 -7.38
N GLY A 13 -13.28 4.50 -6.91
CA GLY A 13 -14.22 5.57 -6.59
C GLY A 13 -13.73 6.52 -5.49
N LEU A 14 -13.15 5.98 -4.42
CA LEU A 14 -12.53 6.78 -3.36
C LEU A 14 -11.29 7.55 -3.87
N THR A 15 -10.49 6.93 -4.73
CA THR A 15 -9.32 7.57 -5.35
C THR A 15 -9.76 8.74 -6.21
N TYR A 16 -10.78 8.57 -7.05
CA TYR A 16 -11.37 9.66 -7.84
C TYR A 16 -11.84 10.81 -6.93
N CYS A 17 -12.56 10.49 -5.86
CA CYS A 17 -13.04 11.48 -4.90
C CYS A 17 -11.91 12.22 -4.16
N ALA A 18 -10.73 11.60 -4.01
CA ALA A 18 -9.57 12.21 -3.37
C ALA A 18 -8.78 13.14 -4.31
N VAL A 19 -8.74 12.84 -5.61
CA VAL A 19 -7.93 13.59 -6.60
C VAL A 19 -8.70 14.66 -7.37
N MET A 20 -10.03 14.54 -7.47
CA MET A 20 -10.88 15.46 -8.23
C MET A 20 -11.50 16.66 -7.48
N PRO A 21 -11.51 16.77 -6.13
CA PRO A 21 -12.27 17.82 -5.48
C PRO A 21 -11.68 19.19 -5.80
N HIS A 22 -12.53 20.21 -5.76
CA HIS A 22 -12.10 21.61 -5.91
C HIS A 22 -11.40 22.07 -4.64
N ALA A 23 -10.13 21.69 -4.49
CA ALA A 23 -9.26 22.18 -3.44
C ALA A 23 -8.24 23.18 -4.00
N PRO A 24 -7.69 24.07 -3.16
CA PRO A 24 -6.59 24.94 -3.57
C PRO A 24 -5.36 24.16 -4.04
N GLU A 25 -4.58 24.73 -4.97
CA GLU A 25 -3.38 24.09 -5.54
C GLU A 25 -2.28 23.77 -4.51
N TRP A 26 -2.29 24.45 -3.36
CA TRP A 26 -1.37 24.13 -2.25
C TRP A 26 -1.77 22.86 -1.49
N TYR A 27 -3.02 22.40 -1.65
CA TYR A 27 -3.57 21.22 -0.99
C TYR A 27 -3.54 20.00 -1.90
N LEU A 28 -3.85 20.18 -3.19
CA LEU A 28 -3.78 19.13 -4.21
C LEU A 28 -2.87 19.54 -5.35
N ASN A 29 -2.00 18.62 -5.77
CA ASN A 29 -1.19 18.84 -6.96
C ASN A 29 -2.10 18.96 -8.19
N PRO A 30 -2.15 20.12 -8.87
CA PRO A 30 -3.06 20.34 -9.99
C PRO A 30 -2.81 19.39 -11.16
N VAL A 31 -1.59 18.84 -11.29
CA VAL A 31 -1.23 17.88 -12.34
C VAL A 31 -2.11 16.62 -12.30
N PHE A 32 -2.50 16.13 -11.13
CA PHE A 32 -3.38 14.96 -11.05
C PHE A 32 -4.75 15.23 -11.65
N LYS A 33 -5.33 16.40 -11.38
CA LYS A 33 -6.59 16.79 -12.00
C LYS A 33 -6.45 16.99 -13.50
N THR A 34 -5.33 17.54 -13.95
CA THR A 34 -5.04 17.69 -15.39
C THR A 34 -4.89 16.35 -16.10
N ILE A 35 -4.24 15.34 -15.49
CA ILE A 35 -4.01 14.05 -16.12
C ILE A 35 -5.25 13.14 -16.01
N LEU A 36 -5.80 13.01 -14.80
CA LEU A 36 -6.88 12.06 -14.49
C LEU A 36 -8.26 12.62 -14.84
N GLY A 37 -8.40 13.94 -14.94
CA GLY A 37 -9.62 14.64 -15.32
C GLY A 37 -9.55 15.35 -16.68
N ALA A 38 -8.59 14.96 -17.53
CA ALA A 38 -8.38 15.58 -18.85
C ALA A 38 -9.60 15.41 -19.77
N GLU A 39 -10.14 14.20 -19.80
CA GLU A 39 -11.26 13.77 -20.63
C GLU A 39 -12.11 12.77 -19.85
N ASP A 40 -13.41 12.72 -20.14
CA ASP A 40 -14.32 11.75 -19.54
C ASP A 40 -13.85 10.32 -19.88
N GLY A 41 -13.74 9.44 -18.88
CA GLY A 41 -13.34 8.04 -19.07
C GLY A 41 -11.84 7.74 -18.94
N VAL A 42 -10.97 8.75 -18.82
CA VAL A 42 -9.51 8.52 -18.72
C VAL A 42 -9.14 7.81 -17.42
N PHE A 43 -9.75 8.21 -16.30
CA PHE A 43 -9.47 7.60 -15.00
C PHE A 43 -9.91 6.13 -14.99
N GLU A 44 -11.12 5.85 -15.49
CA GLU A 44 -11.70 4.52 -15.59
C GLU A 44 -10.82 3.61 -16.46
N SER A 45 -10.40 4.09 -17.64
CA SER A 45 -9.49 3.34 -18.52
C SER A 45 -8.16 3.02 -17.85
N LEU A 46 -7.62 3.93 -17.03
CA LEU A 46 -6.38 3.69 -16.29
C LEU A 46 -6.56 2.62 -15.21
N CYS A 47 -7.69 2.62 -14.50
CA CYS A 47 -8.01 1.60 -13.51
C CYS A 47 -8.19 0.21 -14.18
N ASP A 48 -8.83 0.16 -15.34
CA ASP A 48 -9.03 -1.07 -16.12
C ASP A 48 -7.70 -1.65 -16.65
N ASP A 49 -6.81 -0.79 -17.14
CA ASP A 49 -5.49 -1.19 -17.67
C ASP A 49 -4.51 -1.58 -16.55
N HIS A 50 -4.73 -1.09 -15.34
CA HIS A 50 -3.85 -1.26 -14.18
C HIS A 50 -4.58 -1.71 -12.90
N PRO A 51 -5.26 -2.87 -12.93
CA PRO A 51 -6.19 -3.24 -11.88
C PRO A 51 -5.47 -3.66 -10.60
N LEU A 52 -5.85 -3.06 -9.47
CA LEU A 52 -5.26 -3.38 -8.17
C LEU A 52 -5.52 -4.83 -7.74
N PHE A 53 -4.56 -5.42 -7.04
CA PHE A 53 -4.70 -6.69 -6.34
C PHE A 53 -4.79 -6.45 -4.84
N PHE A 54 -5.44 -7.35 -4.13
CA PHE A 54 -5.72 -7.22 -2.70
C PHE A 54 -5.47 -8.52 -1.96
N ALA A 55 -5.19 -8.41 -0.67
CA ALA A 55 -5.09 -9.56 0.20
C ALA A 55 -6.41 -10.32 0.29
N ASP A 56 -6.32 -11.63 0.50
CA ASP A 56 -7.51 -12.47 0.72
C ASP A 56 -8.32 -11.96 1.91
N HIS A 57 -9.64 -11.98 1.77
CA HIS A 57 -10.61 -11.52 2.77
C HIS A 57 -10.54 -10.02 3.11
N PHE A 58 -9.75 -9.21 2.41
CA PHE A 58 -9.58 -7.80 2.75
C PHE A 58 -10.87 -6.98 2.61
N LEU A 59 -11.69 -7.24 1.58
CA LEU A 59 -13.00 -6.59 1.44
C LEU A 59 -13.90 -6.86 2.65
N ARG A 60 -13.95 -8.12 3.10
CA ARG A 60 -14.72 -8.51 4.28
C ARG A 60 -14.26 -7.75 5.51
N VAL A 61 -12.93 -7.65 5.71
CA VAL A 61 -12.34 -6.90 6.82
C VAL A 61 -12.71 -5.41 6.78
N LEU A 62 -12.74 -4.80 5.60
CA LEU A 62 -13.10 -3.38 5.46
C LEU A 62 -14.58 -3.08 5.68
N LYS A 63 -15.44 -4.09 5.48
CA LYS A 63 -16.90 -4.00 5.68
C LYS A 63 -17.36 -4.41 7.07
N ASP A 64 -16.46 -4.96 7.89
CA ASP A 64 -16.79 -5.38 9.25
C ASP A 64 -17.00 -4.17 10.16
N ASP A 65 -17.97 -4.25 11.07
CA ASP A 65 -18.26 -3.17 12.02
C ASP A 65 -17.19 -3.09 13.11
N GLU A 66 -16.46 -4.21 13.32
CA GLU A 66 -15.34 -4.29 14.25
C GLU A 66 -13.99 -4.19 13.52
N PRO A 67 -12.99 -3.54 14.12
CA PRO A 67 -11.64 -3.48 13.53
C PRO A 67 -11.04 -4.89 13.41
N PRO A 68 -10.23 -5.17 12.37
CA PRO A 68 -9.61 -6.47 12.19
C PRO A 68 -8.73 -6.85 13.39
N SER A 69 -8.80 -8.13 13.77
CA SER A 69 -7.85 -8.69 14.72
C SER A 69 -6.44 -8.71 14.12
N LEU A 70 -5.43 -8.78 14.99
CA LEU A 70 -4.04 -8.92 14.56
C LEU A 70 -3.79 -10.21 13.77
N ASP A 71 -4.60 -11.24 13.95
CA ASP A 71 -4.44 -12.52 13.24
C ASP A 71 -4.61 -12.36 11.73
N PHE A 72 -5.49 -11.47 11.28
CA PHE A 72 -5.60 -11.12 9.87
C PHE A 72 -4.24 -10.69 9.30
N PHE A 73 -3.55 -9.78 9.99
CA PHE A 73 -2.26 -9.25 9.55
C PHE A 73 -1.14 -10.29 9.60
N ARG A 74 -1.21 -11.24 10.55
CA ARG A 74 -0.24 -12.35 10.67
C ARG A 74 -0.36 -13.36 9.52
N LEU A 75 -1.53 -13.46 8.89
CA LEU A 75 -1.80 -14.36 7.77
C LEU A 75 -1.44 -13.75 6.41
N LEU A 76 -1.12 -12.45 6.36
CA LEU A 76 -0.77 -11.79 5.11
C LEU A 76 0.54 -12.32 4.54
N SER A 77 0.57 -12.51 3.23
CA SER A 77 1.77 -12.95 2.54
C SER A 77 2.76 -11.81 2.35
N SER A 78 4.01 -12.05 2.72
CA SER A 78 5.12 -11.20 2.30
C SER A 78 5.46 -11.45 0.82
N PRO A 79 5.73 -10.39 0.05
CA PRO A 79 6.11 -10.55 -1.34
C PRO A 79 7.49 -11.21 -1.42
N ALA A 80 7.59 -12.23 -2.26
CA ALA A 80 8.89 -12.78 -2.64
C ALA A 80 9.61 -11.82 -3.60
N ARG A 81 10.93 -11.99 -3.75
CA ARG A 81 11.66 -11.33 -4.84
C ARG A 81 11.17 -11.93 -6.16
N GLY A 82 10.39 -11.16 -6.91
CA GLY A 82 9.97 -11.52 -8.26
C GLY A 82 10.88 -10.95 -9.34
N ASP A 83 10.66 -11.39 -10.58
CA ASP A 83 11.34 -10.85 -11.78
C ASP A 83 10.85 -9.45 -12.15
N LYS A 84 9.64 -9.09 -11.74
CA LYS A 84 9.04 -7.76 -11.96
C LYS A 84 8.81 -7.05 -10.63
N PRO A 85 9.16 -5.76 -10.50
CA PRO A 85 8.86 -4.99 -9.31
C PRO A 85 7.36 -4.70 -9.23
N ILE A 86 6.84 -4.73 -8.02
CA ILE A 86 5.46 -4.36 -7.72
C ILE A 86 5.44 -3.15 -6.79
N TRP A 87 4.51 -2.22 -7.03
CA TRP A 87 4.09 -1.26 -6.03
C TRP A 87 3.20 -2.00 -5.01
N GLY A 88 3.25 -1.59 -3.75
CA GLY A 88 2.28 -2.10 -2.80
C GLY A 88 2.19 -1.36 -1.48
N VAL A 89 1.03 -1.51 -0.85
CA VAL A 89 0.74 -1.19 0.54
C VAL A 89 0.95 -2.45 1.38
N TYR A 90 1.79 -2.33 2.41
CA TYR A 90 2.14 -3.42 3.30
C TYR A 90 1.80 -3.07 4.75
N SER A 91 1.70 -4.09 5.58
CA SER A 91 1.63 -3.99 7.02
C SER A 91 2.82 -4.67 7.69
N LEU A 92 3.19 -4.20 8.88
CA LEU A 92 4.13 -4.82 9.80
C LEU A 92 3.43 -5.02 11.15
N VAL A 93 3.56 -6.22 11.72
CA VAL A 93 3.16 -6.49 13.10
C VAL A 93 4.42 -6.50 13.96
N LEU A 94 4.45 -5.63 14.97
CA LEU A 94 5.53 -5.53 15.93
C LEU A 94 5.07 -6.07 17.28
N GLU A 95 5.85 -6.98 17.86
CA GLU A 95 5.48 -7.66 19.10
C GLU A 95 6.59 -7.56 20.16
N LYS A 96 6.16 -7.54 21.41
CA LYS A 96 7.02 -7.53 22.59
C LYS A 96 6.34 -8.31 23.70
N VAL A 97 7.07 -9.24 24.32
CA VAL A 97 6.51 -10.10 25.38
C VAL A 97 5.97 -9.26 26.53
N GLY A 98 4.71 -9.49 26.90
CA GLY A 98 4.04 -8.77 27.99
C GLY A 98 3.48 -7.39 27.62
N PHE A 99 3.53 -7.00 26.33
CA PHE A 99 3.00 -5.72 25.85
C PHE A 99 2.05 -5.93 24.67
N PRO A 100 1.08 -5.02 24.44
CA PRO A 100 0.24 -5.04 23.25
C PRO A 100 1.09 -4.94 21.98
N ALA A 101 0.76 -5.71 20.95
CA ALA A 101 1.40 -5.59 19.65
C ALA A 101 1.03 -4.28 18.96
N MET A 102 1.91 -3.82 18.06
CA MET A 102 1.72 -2.61 17.26
C MET A 102 1.57 -2.96 15.79
N LEU A 103 0.74 -2.19 15.09
CA LEU A 103 0.57 -2.27 13.65
C LEU A 103 1.18 -1.04 12.99
N TYR A 104 1.97 -1.26 11.94
CA TYR A 104 2.43 -0.20 11.05
C TYR A 104 1.99 -0.51 9.62
N VAL A 105 1.45 0.49 8.93
CA VAL A 105 1.10 0.39 7.50
C VAL A 105 1.94 1.38 6.73
N GLY A 106 2.49 0.93 5.60
CA GLY A 106 3.28 1.77 4.71
C GLY A 106 3.15 1.34 3.26
N SER A 107 3.82 2.07 2.38
CA SER A 107 3.88 1.74 0.95
C SER A 107 5.32 1.64 0.44
N GLY A 108 5.50 0.93 -0.67
CA GLY A 108 6.78 0.79 -1.35
C GLY A 108 6.63 1.00 -2.86
N THR A 109 7.45 1.87 -3.42
CA THR A 109 7.37 2.38 -4.81
C THR A 109 8.72 2.29 -5.55
N ASP A 110 9.67 1.50 -5.05
CA ASP A 110 11.01 1.41 -5.65
C ASP A 110 10.93 0.86 -7.09
N VAL A 111 11.59 1.52 -8.03
CA VAL A 111 11.47 1.19 -9.46
C VAL A 111 12.20 -0.10 -9.85
N ILE A 112 13.13 -0.60 -9.03
CA ILE A 112 13.96 -1.77 -9.35
C ILE A 112 13.41 -3.02 -8.68
N LEU A 113 13.12 -2.92 -7.39
CA LEU A 113 12.74 -4.04 -6.52
C LEU A 113 11.33 -3.88 -5.96
N GLY A 114 10.65 -2.77 -6.22
CA GLY A 114 9.30 -2.53 -5.70
C GLY A 114 9.25 -2.52 -4.17
N VAL A 115 8.10 -2.90 -3.64
CA VAL A 115 7.85 -3.03 -2.20
C VAL A 115 8.80 -4.01 -1.48
N TYR A 116 9.37 -4.98 -2.20
CA TYR A 116 10.34 -5.94 -1.62
C TYR A 116 11.56 -5.23 -1.03
N SER A 117 12.11 -4.21 -1.71
CA SER A 117 13.24 -3.44 -1.17
C SER A 117 12.90 -2.77 0.16
N ARG A 118 11.66 -2.28 0.28
CA ARG A 118 11.20 -1.59 1.48
C ARG A 118 11.07 -2.57 2.65
N LEU A 119 10.52 -3.76 2.40
CA LEU A 119 10.44 -4.81 3.43
C LEU A 119 11.83 -5.30 3.85
N LYS A 120 12.76 -5.46 2.90
CA LYS A 120 14.17 -5.79 3.21
C LYS A 120 14.90 -4.73 4.03
N ALA A 121 14.50 -3.47 3.96
CA ALA A 121 15.10 -2.43 4.81
C ALA A 121 14.84 -2.67 6.30
N TYR A 122 13.71 -3.29 6.65
CA TYR A 122 13.37 -3.61 8.04
C TYR A 122 14.14 -4.80 8.61
N GLU A 123 14.73 -5.66 7.77
CA GLU A 123 15.58 -6.77 8.21
C GLU A 123 17.00 -6.29 8.60
N ARG A 124 17.36 -5.04 8.29
CA ARG A 124 18.71 -4.51 8.56
C ARG A 124 18.84 -4.10 10.03
N VAL A 125 19.93 -4.56 10.64
CA VAL A 125 20.25 -4.36 12.07
C VAL A 125 20.46 -2.89 12.44
N ASP A 126 20.89 -2.05 11.50
CA ASP A 126 21.17 -0.63 11.77
C ASP A 126 19.91 0.26 11.76
N GLY A 127 18.77 -0.25 11.25
CA GLY A 127 17.51 0.47 11.15
C GLY A 127 17.64 1.83 10.46
N SER A 128 18.65 2.03 9.59
CA SER A 128 19.00 3.37 9.09
C SER A 128 17.96 3.94 8.13
N ASN A 129 17.25 3.09 7.39
CA ASN A 129 16.27 3.45 6.37
C ASN A 129 14.83 2.99 6.68
N ILE A 130 14.41 3.09 7.94
CA ILE A 130 13.04 2.79 8.40
C ILE A 130 12.39 4.01 9.08
N PRO A 131 11.04 4.09 9.11
CA PRO A 131 10.31 5.18 9.75
C PRO A 131 10.71 5.37 11.20
N GLN A 132 10.72 6.63 11.65
CA GLN A 132 11.17 6.99 13.00
C GLN A 132 10.40 6.24 14.10
N LEU A 133 9.08 6.10 13.97
CA LEU A 133 8.25 5.42 14.97
C LEU A 133 8.50 3.90 15.00
N VAL A 134 8.74 3.27 13.84
CA VAL A 134 9.12 1.85 13.79
C VAL A 134 10.49 1.65 14.43
N ARG A 135 11.44 2.55 14.14
CA ARG A 135 12.78 2.53 14.76
C ARG A 135 12.69 2.70 16.28
N GLN A 136 11.82 3.58 16.76
CA GLN A 136 11.62 3.80 18.19
C GLN A 136 11.04 2.54 18.86
N ALA A 137 10.01 1.92 18.27
CA ALA A 137 9.46 0.67 18.77
C ALA A 137 10.53 -0.44 18.87
N ILE A 138 11.39 -0.59 17.86
CA ILE A 138 12.50 -1.55 17.89
C ILE A 138 13.48 -1.23 19.03
N LYS A 139 13.85 0.05 19.23
CA LYS A 139 14.70 0.47 20.36
C LYS A 139 14.05 0.17 21.72
N ASP A 140 12.72 0.23 21.79
CA ASP A 140 11.94 -0.07 22.99
C ASP A 140 11.75 -1.59 23.20
N GLY A 141 12.37 -2.43 22.37
CA GLY A 141 12.41 -3.88 22.51
C GLY A 141 11.28 -4.62 21.79
N TYR A 142 10.58 -3.97 20.85
CA TYR A 142 9.69 -4.67 19.93
C TYR A 142 10.47 -5.32 18.78
N THR A 143 9.98 -6.46 18.31
CA THR A 143 10.48 -7.15 17.13
C THR A 143 9.42 -7.11 16.04
N ILE A 144 9.82 -6.92 14.79
CA ILE A 144 8.92 -7.10 13.65
C ILE A 144 8.72 -8.61 13.46
N SER A 145 7.56 -9.12 13.85
CA SER A 145 7.25 -10.56 13.80
C SER A 145 6.65 -10.98 12.46
N TYR A 146 5.86 -10.09 11.84
CA TYR A 146 5.18 -10.37 10.58
C TYR A 146 5.20 -9.16 9.66
N SER A 147 5.24 -9.44 8.36
CA SER A 147 5.01 -8.46 7.31
C SER A 147 4.15 -9.08 6.21
N GLY A 148 3.33 -8.27 5.55
CA GLY A 148 2.54 -8.76 4.41
C GLY A 148 1.85 -7.66 3.64
N LEU A 149 1.42 -7.98 2.41
CA LEU A 149 0.75 -7.04 1.52
C LEU A 149 -0.75 -6.93 1.82
N LEU A 150 -1.28 -5.72 1.69
CA LEU A 150 -2.72 -5.42 1.75
C LEU A 150 -3.29 -5.16 0.36
N CYS A 151 -2.56 -4.37 -0.44
CA CYS A 151 -2.91 -3.99 -1.81
C CYS A 151 -1.64 -3.83 -2.65
N TRP A 152 -1.64 -4.25 -3.91
CA TRP A 152 -0.47 -4.13 -4.79
C TRP A 152 -0.85 -4.09 -6.26
N HIS A 153 0.11 -3.65 -7.08
CA HIS A 153 0.01 -3.70 -8.53
C HIS A 153 1.41 -3.81 -9.15
N ASN A 154 1.50 -4.31 -10.38
CA ASN A 154 2.77 -4.29 -11.10
C ASN A 154 3.23 -2.84 -11.33
N MET A 155 4.53 -2.57 -11.16
CA MET A 155 5.01 -1.23 -11.51
C MET A 155 4.74 -0.95 -13.00
N PRO A 156 4.30 0.27 -13.36
CA PRO A 156 4.13 0.65 -14.75
C PRO A 156 5.43 0.46 -15.54
N SER A 157 5.31 0.19 -16.84
CA SER A 157 6.49 0.15 -17.70
C SER A 157 7.21 1.51 -17.70
N ALA A 158 8.50 1.51 -17.99
CA ALA A 158 9.29 2.74 -18.08
C ALA A 158 8.70 3.77 -19.07
N ALA A 159 7.92 3.32 -20.07
CA ALA A 159 7.26 4.20 -21.03
C ALA A 159 6.13 5.04 -20.42
N HIS A 160 5.58 4.63 -19.27
CA HIS A 160 4.47 5.30 -18.58
C HIS A 160 4.93 6.15 -17.38
N VAL A 161 6.24 6.29 -17.16
CA VAL A 161 6.77 7.17 -16.12
C VAL A 161 6.56 8.62 -16.56
N PRO A 162 5.90 9.48 -15.76
CA PRO A 162 5.75 10.90 -16.08
C PRO A 162 7.11 11.54 -16.34
N ARG A 163 7.25 12.25 -17.46
CA ARG A 163 8.46 13.04 -17.73
C ARG A 163 8.45 14.25 -16.79
N ALA A 164 9.53 14.41 -16.04
CA ALA A 164 9.77 15.59 -15.20
C ALA A 164 9.99 16.85 -16.04
#